data_AF-A0A7X7MSS8-F1
#
_entry.id   AF-A0A7X7MSS8-F1
#
_cell.length_a   1.000
_cell.length_b   1.000
_cell.length_c   1.000
_cell.angle_alpha   90.00
_cell.angle_beta   90.00
_cell.angle_gamma   90.00
#
_symmetry.space_group_name_H-M   'P 1'
#
loop_
_entity.id
_entity.type
_entity.pdbx_description
1 polymer ?
#
loop_
_entity_poly.entity_id
_entity_poly.type
_entity_poly.pdbx_seq_one_letter_code
_entity_poly.pdbx_strand_id
1 'polypeptide(L)' 'AQALADNPKSAEDFRAGKKAAAGFIVGQVMKLSKGKADPKQVGRLVAERLTEGR' A
#
# COMPACT_ATOMS: atom_id res chain seq x y z
N ALA A 1 10.27 1.14 -0.04
CA ALA A 1 9.24 0.18 -0.45
C ALA A 1 8.93 0.42 -1.93
N GLN A 2 9.28 -0.51 -2.81
CA GLN A 2 9.21 -0.32 -4.28
C GLN A 2 7.80 0.01 -4.80
N ALA A 3 6.75 -0.59 -4.22
CA ALA A 3 5.36 -0.36 -4.66
C ALA A 3 4.86 1.08 -4.47
N LEU A 4 5.43 1.83 -3.52
CA LEU A 4 5.09 3.24 -3.28
C LEU A 4 5.83 4.18 -4.22
N ALA A 5 7.03 3.79 -4.66
CA ALA A 5 7.82 4.54 -5.64
C ALA A 5 7.24 4.40 -7.06
N ASP A 6 6.68 3.24 -7.39
CA ASP A 6 6.07 2.96 -8.69
C ASP A 6 4.70 3.64 -8.89
N ASN A 7 3.99 3.99 -7.80
CA ASN A 7 2.66 4.61 -7.87
C ASN A 7 2.52 5.76 -6.87
N PRO A 8 3.18 6.91 -7.13
CA PRO A 8 3.15 8.06 -6.23
C PRO A 8 1.72 8.60 -6.03
N LYS A 9 0.88 8.58 -7.06
CA LYS A 9 -0.50 9.09 -7.01
C LYS A 9 -1.40 8.23 -6.09
N SER A 10 -1.27 6.91 -6.17
CA SER A 10 -1.99 6.00 -5.26
C SER A 10 -1.50 6.14 -3.82
N ALA A 11 -0.21 6.34 -3.62
CA ALA A 11 0.35 6.62 -2.30
C ALA A 11 -0.20 7.91 -1.70
N GLU A 12 -0.35 8.95 -2.52
CA GLU A 12 -0.90 10.25 -2.12
C GLU A 12 -2.40 10.19 -1.82
N ASP A 13 -3.19 9.57 -2.70
CA ASP A 13 -4.63 9.34 -2.46
C ASP A 13 -4.85 8.49 -1.20
N PHE A 14 -3.97 7.53 -0.92
CA PHE A 14 -4.08 6.72 0.30
C PHE A 14 -3.65 7.46 1.55
N ARG A 15 -2.61 8.32 1.46
CA ARG A 15 -2.25 9.28 2.52
C ARG A 15 -3.36 10.29 2.80
N ALA A 16 -4.12 10.69 1.79
CA ALA A 16 -5.31 11.53 1.93
C ALA A 16 -6.52 10.79 2.56
N GLY A 17 -6.35 9.53 2.97
CA GLY A 17 -7.39 8.76 3.66
C GLY A 17 -8.43 8.11 2.72
N LYS A 18 -8.21 8.12 1.40
CA LYS A 18 -9.11 7.41 0.48
C LYS A 18 -8.92 5.91 0.63
N LYS A 19 -9.85 5.27 1.33
CA LYS A 19 -9.94 3.80 1.47
C LYS A 19 -9.90 3.05 0.14
N ALA A 20 -10.34 3.68 -0.96
CA ALA A 20 -10.24 3.12 -2.30
C ALA A 20 -8.78 2.91 -2.77
N ALA A 21 -7.87 3.84 -2.44
CA ALA A 21 -6.46 3.71 -2.77
C ALA A 21 -5.76 2.62 -1.95
N ALA A 22 -6.28 2.30 -0.74
CA ALA A 22 -5.80 1.20 0.09
C ALA A 22 -5.89 -0.12 -0.66
N GLY A 23 -7.09 -0.42 -1.15
CA GLY A 23 -7.39 -1.68 -1.81
C GLY A 23 -6.54 -1.86 -3.06
N PHE A 24 -6.29 -0.77 -3.79
CA PHE A 24 -5.43 -0.78 -4.96
C PHE A 24 -3.97 -1.10 -4.61
N ILE A 25 -3.38 -0.42 -3.62
CA ILE A 25 -1.99 -0.67 -3.21
C ILE A 25 -1.85 -2.08 -2.62
N VAL A 26 -2.80 -2.53 -1.80
CA VAL A 26 -2.80 -3.89 -1.26
C VAL A 26 -2.84 -4.92 -2.39
N GLY A 27 -3.70 -4.72 -3.40
CA GLY A 27 -3.76 -5.59 -4.58
C GLY A 27 -2.45 -5.62 -5.37
N GLN A 28 -1.81 -4.46 -5.58
CA GLN A 28 -0.50 -4.37 -6.24
C GLN A 28 0.59 -5.09 -5.43
N VAL A 29 0.63 -4.90 -4.11
CA VAL A 29 1.60 -5.56 -3.23
C VAL A 29 1.38 -7.07 -3.19
N MET A 30 0.13 -7.54 -3.14
CA MET A 30 -0.18 -8.97 -3.22
C MET A 30 0.24 -9.59 -4.56
N LYS A 31 0.05 -8.86 -5.67
CA LYS A 31 0.49 -9.28 -7.01
C LYS A 31 2.01 -9.36 -7.11
N LEU A 32 2.73 -8.34 -6.63
CA LEU A 32 4.20 -8.32 -6.56
C LEU A 32 4.73 -9.44 -5.66
N SER A 33 4.05 -9.71 -4.55
CA SER A 33 4.41 -10.78 -3.64
C SER A 33 4.00 -12.17 -4.14
N LYS A 34 3.35 -12.29 -5.30
CA LYS A 34 2.81 -13.54 -5.87
C LYS A 34 1.96 -14.33 -4.86
N GLY A 35 1.14 -13.63 -4.07
CA GLY A 35 0.30 -14.25 -3.04
C GLY A 35 1.04 -14.77 -1.81
N LYS A 36 2.36 -14.54 -1.69
CA LYS A 36 3.14 -14.92 -0.50
C LYS A 36 2.94 -13.98 0.68
N ALA A 37 2.41 -12.78 0.45
CA ALA A 37 2.19 -11.79 1.49
C ALA A 37 0.74 -11.83 1.98
N ASP A 38 0.59 -11.80 3.29
CA ASP A 38 -0.69 -11.89 3.97
C ASP A 38 -1.47 -10.56 3.81
N PRO A 39 -2.72 -10.56 3.30
CA PRO A 39 -3.45 -9.32 3.01
C PRO A 39 -3.63 -8.42 4.24
N LYS A 40 -3.78 -9.02 5.44
CA LYS A 40 -3.85 -8.27 6.70
C LYS A 40 -2.51 -7.61 7.04
N GLN A 41 -1.41 -8.34 6.90
CA GLN A 41 -0.07 -7.79 7.12
C GLN A 41 0.28 -6.73 6.07
N VAL A 42 -0.06 -6.96 4.80
CA VAL A 42 0.16 -5.99 3.72
C VAL A 42 -0.60 -4.70 4.00
N GLY A 43 -1.89 -4.77 4.33
CA GLY A 43 -2.68 -3.58 4.67
C GLY A 43 -2.09 -2.82 5.86
N ARG A 44 -1.66 -3.54 6.91
CA ARG A 44 -1.04 -2.95 8.10
C ARG A 44 0.31 -2.32 7.80
N LEU A 45 1.20 -3.02 7.09
CA LEU A 45 2.51 -2.54 6.68
C LEU A 45 2.42 -1.34 5.73
N VAL A 46 1.45 -1.33 4.81
CA VAL A 46 1.19 -0.19 3.92
C VAL A 46 0.74 1.02 4.74
N ALA A 47 -0.18 0.83 5.69
CA ALA A 47 -0.60 1.90 6.61
C ALA A 47 0.57 2.40 7.47
N GLU A 48 1.30 1.49 8.15
CA GLU A 48 2.46 1.81 8.99
C GLU A 48 3.52 2.57 8.20
N ARG A 49 3.93 2.09 7.01
CA ARG A 49 4.95 2.74 6.18
C ARG A 49 4.55 4.12 5.66
N LEU A 50 3.26 4.43 5.64
CA LEU A 50 2.76 5.72 5.17
C LEU A 50 2.47 6.69 6.31
N THR A 51 2.11 6.20 7.49
CA THR A 51 2.00 6.99 8.73
C THR A 51 3.37 7.31 9.31
N GLU A 52 4.36 6.43 9.15
CA GLU A 52 5.73 6.62 9.63
C GLU A 52 6.56 7.56 8.72
N GLY A 53 6.03 7.93 7.56
CA GLY A 53 6.56 9.02 6.75
C GLY A 53 6.03 10.37 7.23
N ARG A 54 6.62 10.91 8.31
CA ARG A 54 6.65 12.36 8.55
C ARG A 54 7.30 13.10 7.39
#